data_AF-A0A0H3A5T9-F1
#
_entry.id   AF-A0A0H3A5T9-F1
#
_cell.length_a   1.000
_cell.length_b   1.000
_cell.length_c   1.000
_cell.angle_alpha   90.00
_cell.angle_beta   90.00
_cell.angle_gamma   90.00
#
_symmetry.space_group_name_H-M   'P 1'
#
loop_
_entity.id
_entity.type
_entity.pdbx_description
1 polymer ?
#
loop_
_entity_poly.entity_id
_entity_poly.type
_entity_poly.pdbx_seq_one_letter_code
_entity_poly.pdbx_strand_id
1 'polypeptide(L)'
;MTACDPQQNLQGRDRMKRLADFLFEAGMLRRTPRTGYQFLGTGQENVAEHSFRTAVIGFVLARMADADTAHTALLCLFHDFHEARIGDFNYVNRIYNTSAPRTALEHATEGTGLADDLLPLWDELESAATIEARLAQDADQIDLILNLKQELDLGNRYAAKWLECALQRLRTAEGRELANTIATTDHTDWWFIGPDRSWWERKNGKGKHK
;
A
#
# COMPACT_ATOMS: atom_id res chain seq x y z
N MET A 1 7.51 31.16 19.24
CA MET A 1 7.34 29.76 19.67
C MET A 1 8.62 29.04 19.30
N THR A 2 9.34 28.48 20.25
CA THR A 2 10.49 27.60 19.94
C THR A 2 9.93 26.40 19.19
N ALA A 3 10.38 26.18 17.96
CA ALA A 3 10.01 25.00 17.20
C ALA A 3 10.35 23.74 18.02
N CYS A 4 9.43 22.80 18.12
CA CYS A 4 9.72 21.50 18.73
C CYS A 4 10.71 20.77 17.83
N ASP A 5 11.89 20.43 18.36
CA ASP A 5 12.81 19.50 17.72
C ASP A 5 12.41 18.07 18.13
N PRO A 6 11.85 17.25 17.22
CA PRO A 6 11.39 15.90 17.54
C PRO A 6 12.54 14.93 17.84
N GLN A 7 13.80 15.31 17.56
CA GLN A 7 14.98 14.48 17.76
C GLN A 7 15.73 14.79 19.04
N GLN A 8 15.51 15.95 19.66
CA GLN A 8 16.27 16.44 20.81
C GLN A 8 16.47 15.38 21.91
N ASN A 9 15.39 14.71 22.33
CA ASN A 9 15.44 13.74 23.43
C ASN A 9 15.82 12.32 22.98
N LEU A 10 16.02 12.10 21.68
CA LEU A 10 16.51 10.83 21.12
C LEU A 10 18.04 10.82 21.00
N GLN A 11 18.68 12.00 21.07
CA GLN A 11 20.14 12.16 21.06
C GLN A 11 20.75 11.43 22.28
N GLY A 12 21.53 10.37 22.00
CA GLY A 12 22.17 9.53 23.02
C GLY A 12 21.55 8.14 23.23
N ARG A 13 20.45 7.81 22.53
CA ARG A 13 20.00 6.41 22.43
C ARG A 13 20.98 5.63 21.57
N ASP A 14 21.36 4.44 22.03
CA ASP A 14 22.20 3.54 21.24
C ASP A 14 21.44 2.98 20.03
N ARG A 15 22.19 2.43 19.06
CA ARG A 15 21.65 1.91 17.81
C ARG A 15 20.57 0.84 18.01
N MET A 16 20.74 -0.06 18.98
CA MET A 16 19.78 -1.15 19.19
C MET A 16 18.45 -0.61 19.73
N LYS A 17 18.49 0.39 20.61
CA LYS A 17 17.28 1.10 21.04
C LYS A 17 16.62 1.83 19.89
N ARG A 18 17.38 2.50 19.01
CA ARG A 18 16.82 3.16 17.82
C ARG A 18 16.18 2.18 16.84
N LEU A 19 16.77 1.00 16.64
CA LEU A 19 16.16 -0.07 15.84
C LEU A 19 14.86 -0.58 16.49
N ALA A 20 14.83 -0.74 17.82
CA ALA A 20 13.59 -1.11 18.51
C ALA A 20 12.52 -0.02 18.35
N ASP A 21 12.89 1.26 18.50
CA ASP A 21 11.99 2.40 18.30
C ASP A 21 11.42 2.40 16.87
N PHE A 22 12.27 2.18 15.85
CA PHE A 22 11.86 2.07 14.43
C PHE A 22 10.85 0.95 14.21
N LEU A 23 11.07 -0.22 14.81
CA LEU A 23 10.12 -1.36 14.70
C LEU A 23 8.81 -1.09 15.45
N PHE A 24 8.84 -0.38 16.58
CA PHE A 24 7.61 0.07 17.24
C PHE A 24 6.86 1.11 16.39
N GLU A 25 7.58 2.00 15.73
CA GLU A 25 7.03 2.98 14.80
C GLU A 25 6.38 2.32 13.59
N ALA A 26 7.00 1.29 13.00
CA ALA A 26 6.38 0.46 11.97
C ALA A 26 5.03 -0.12 12.44
N GLY A 27 4.94 -0.50 13.71
CA GLY A 27 3.71 -0.98 14.35
C GLY A 27 2.58 0.06 14.41
N MET A 28 2.88 1.37 14.31
CA MET A 28 1.87 2.42 14.26
C MET A 28 1.05 2.38 12.98
N LEU A 29 1.62 1.92 11.86
CA LEU A 29 0.92 1.80 10.57
C LEU A 29 -0.32 0.89 10.65
N ARG A 30 -0.31 -0.10 11.56
CA ARG A 30 -1.48 -0.96 11.85
C ARG A 30 -2.65 -0.21 12.50
N ARG A 31 -2.39 1.00 13.00
CA ARG A 31 -3.38 1.88 13.64
C ARG A 31 -3.61 3.16 12.85
N THR A 32 -2.84 3.40 11.77
CA THR A 32 -3.03 4.52 10.87
C THR A 32 -4.08 4.13 9.82
N PRO A 33 -5.31 4.67 9.87
CA PRO A 33 -6.33 4.34 8.89
C PRO A 33 -6.02 4.98 7.55
N ARG A 34 -6.35 4.30 6.43
CA ARG A 34 -6.45 4.93 5.12
C ARG A 34 -7.65 5.87 5.12
N THR A 35 -7.39 7.17 5.19
CA THR A 35 -8.36 8.24 5.38
C THR A 35 -9.25 8.49 4.16
N GLY A 36 -8.90 7.95 2.99
CA GLY A 36 -9.76 7.96 1.79
C GLY A 36 -11.15 7.34 2.03
N TYR A 37 -11.23 6.27 2.84
CA TYR A 37 -12.48 5.58 3.15
C TYR A 37 -13.50 6.44 3.89
N GLN A 38 -13.05 7.48 4.62
CA GLN A 38 -13.95 8.44 5.27
C GLN A 38 -14.87 9.15 4.25
N PHE A 39 -14.38 9.37 3.02
CA PHE A 39 -15.14 9.98 1.93
C PHE A 39 -15.92 8.96 1.11
N LEU A 40 -15.41 7.73 0.99
CA LEU A 40 -16.10 6.64 0.30
C LEU A 40 -17.35 6.17 1.07
N GLY A 41 -17.33 6.31 2.40
CA GLY A 41 -18.46 6.06 3.30
C GLY A 41 -18.63 4.62 3.75
N THR A 42 -17.93 3.68 3.11
CA THR A 42 -17.80 2.26 3.48
C THR A 42 -16.37 1.82 3.23
N GLY A 43 -16.04 0.59 3.64
CA GLY A 43 -14.68 0.05 3.57
C GLY A 43 -13.80 0.51 4.73
N GLN A 44 -12.75 -0.26 5.00
CA GLN A 44 -11.75 0.05 6.01
C GLN A 44 -10.45 -0.64 5.61
N GLU A 45 -9.36 0.09 5.75
CA GLU A 45 -7.99 -0.39 5.57
C GLU A 45 -7.08 0.45 6.46
N ASN A 46 -6.01 -0.16 6.98
CA ASN A 46 -4.90 0.57 7.58
C ASN A 46 -3.67 0.55 6.68
N VAL A 47 -2.73 1.47 6.91
CA VAL A 47 -1.53 1.61 6.05
C VAL A 47 -0.70 0.33 6.01
N ALA A 48 -0.65 -0.46 7.09
CA ALA A 48 0.08 -1.73 7.07
C ALA A 48 -0.58 -2.81 6.18
N GLU A 49 -1.92 -2.87 6.15
CA GLU A 49 -2.67 -3.76 5.24
C GLU A 49 -2.45 -3.36 3.77
N HIS A 50 -2.55 -2.06 3.50
CA HIS A 50 -2.26 -1.46 2.21
C HIS A 50 -0.83 -1.81 1.75
N SER A 51 0.20 -1.46 2.52
CA SER A 51 1.60 -1.72 2.16
C SER A 51 1.90 -3.20 1.92
N PHE A 52 1.26 -4.11 2.66
CA PHE A 52 1.41 -5.54 2.44
C PHE A 52 0.93 -5.95 1.05
N ARG A 53 -0.31 -5.61 0.67
CA ARG A 53 -0.85 -6.03 -0.62
C ARG A 53 -0.23 -5.23 -1.77
N THR A 54 0.13 -3.97 -1.56
CA THR A 54 0.96 -3.18 -2.50
C THR A 54 2.30 -3.86 -2.79
N ALA A 55 3.00 -4.43 -1.80
CA ALA A 55 4.25 -5.17 -2.04
C ALA A 55 4.04 -6.47 -2.85
N VAL A 56 2.94 -7.20 -2.59
CA VAL A 56 2.57 -8.38 -3.38
C VAL A 56 2.25 -8.00 -4.83
N ILE A 57 1.52 -6.90 -5.05
CA ILE A 57 1.20 -6.40 -6.39
C ILE A 57 2.48 -5.95 -7.11
N GLY A 58 3.36 -5.22 -6.43
CA GLY A 58 4.65 -4.79 -6.97
C GLY A 58 5.51 -5.95 -7.46
N PHE A 59 5.55 -7.06 -6.70
CA PHE A 59 6.18 -8.30 -7.14
C PHE A 59 5.57 -8.86 -8.43
N VAL A 60 4.23 -8.92 -8.53
CA VAL A 60 3.53 -9.41 -9.71
C VAL A 60 3.81 -8.54 -10.93
N LEU A 61 3.72 -7.21 -10.78
CA LEU A 61 4.00 -6.26 -11.85
C LEU A 61 5.44 -6.35 -12.33
N ALA A 62 6.41 -6.45 -11.42
CA ALA A 62 7.81 -6.65 -11.77
C ALA A 62 8.05 -7.96 -12.53
N ARG A 63 7.35 -9.04 -12.18
CA ARG A 63 7.38 -10.30 -12.95
C ARG A 63 6.80 -10.15 -14.36
N MET A 64 5.73 -9.37 -14.52
CA MET A 64 5.13 -9.08 -15.82
C MET A 64 6.05 -8.24 -16.71
N ALA A 65 6.76 -7.28 -16.11
CA ALA A 65 7.64 -6.34 -16.81
C ALA A 65 9.10 -6.83 -16.97
N ASP A 66 9.43 -8.04 -16.49
CA ASP A 66 10.81 -8.55 -16.40
C ASP A 66 11.78 -7.60 -15.66
N ALA A 67 11.29 -6.96 -14.60
CA ALA A 67 12.02 -6.03 -13.73
C ALA A 67 12.50 -6.68 -12.42
N ASP A 68 13.28 -5.95 -11.60
CA ASP A 68 13.73 -6.47 -10.31
C ASP A 68 12.56 -6.57 -9.31
N THR A 69 12.13 -7.81 -9.07
CA THR A 69 11.03 -8.11 -8.15
C THR A 69 11.32 -7.81 -6.69
N ALA A 70 12.57 -8.00 -6.24
CA ALA A 70 12.93 -7.80 -4.85
C ALA A 70 12.99 -6.29 -4.55
N HIS A 71 13.60 -5.53 -5.45
CA HIS A 71 13.68 -4.08 -5.36
C HIS A 71 12.30 -3.42 -5.44
N THR A 72 11.46 -3.82 -6.40
CA THR A 72 10.08 -3.30 -6.54
C THR A 72 9.25 -3.59 -5.29
N ALA A 73 9.31 -4.82 -4.74
CA ALA A 73 8.60 -5.15 -3.52
C ALA A 73 9.10 -4.35 -2.31
N LEU A 74 10.39 -4.02 -2.26
CA LEU A 74 10.98 -3.21 -1.18
C LEU A 74 10.54 -1.73 -1.27
N LEU A 75 10.50 -1.16 -2.47
CA LEU A 75 9.91 0.17 -2.73
C LEU A 75 8.47 0.22 -2.22
N CYS A 76 7.66 -0.77 -2.60
CA CYS A 76 6.28 -0.90 -2.15
C CYS A 76 6.15 -1.10 -0.62
N LEU A 77 7.04 -1.85 0.02
CA LEU A 77 6.94 -2.10 1.44
C LEU A 77 7.15 -0.83 2.29
N PHE A 78 8.06 0.05 1.84
CA PHE A 78 8.47 1.23 2.62
C PHE A 78 7.87 2.56 2.12
N HIS A 79 7.14 2.59 1.00
CA HIS A 79 6.64 3.84 0.41
C HIS A 79 5.88 4.73 1.41
N ASP A 80 4.97 4.14 2.19
CA ASP A 80 4.14 4.86 3.17
C ASP A 80 4.67 4.74 4.62
N PHE A 81 5.92 4.32 4.84
CA PHE A 81 6.46 4.17 6.20
C PHE A 81 6.39 5.48 7.00
N HIS A 82 6.65 6.59 6.33
CA HIS A 82 6.62 7.93 6.88
C HIS A 82 5.25 8.33 7.48
N GLU A 83 4.16 7.69 7.06
CA GLU A 83 2.81 7.90 7.58
C GLU A 83 2.64 7.43 9.03
N ALA A 84 3.59 6.65 9.57
CA ALA A 84 3.64 6.34 11.00
C ALA A 84 3.75 7.60 11.88
N ARG A 85 4.31 8.69 11.33
CA ARG A 85 4.48 9.98 12.03
C ARG A 85 3.49 11.04 11.59
N ILE A 86 3.18 11.08 10.29
CA ILE A 86 2.39 12.18 9.72
C ILE A 86 0.92 11.81 9.45
N GLY A 87 0.57 10.53 9.59
CA GLY A 87 -0.73 9.97 9.19
C GLY A 87 -0.90 9.88 7.67
N ASP A 88 -1.91 9.13 7.22
CA ASP A 88 -2.28 9.10 5.80
C ASP A 88 -2.87 10.45 5.36
N PHE A 89 -2.24 11.05 4.35
CA PHE A 89 -2.51 12.42 3.94
C PHE A 89 -3.34 12.47 2.66
N ASN A 90 -4.66 12.31 2.80
CA ASN A 90 -5.60 12.29 1.69
C ASN A 90 -5.63 13.59 0.86
N TYR A 91 -6.30 13.51 -0.29
CA TYR A 91 -6.40 14.60 -1.26
C TYR A 91 -7.00 15.89 -0.68
N VAL A 92 -7.99 15.82 0.21
CA VAL A 92 -8.59 17.01 0.83
C VAL A 92 -7.60 17.66 1.81
N ASN A 93 -6.90 16.86 2.62
CA ASN A 93 -5.85 17.38 3.50
C ASN A 93 -4.78 18.15 2.72
N ARG A 94 -4.38 17.67 1.54
CA ARG A 94 -3.40 18.31 0.65
C ARG A 94 -3.83 19.67 0.10
N ILE A 95 -5.14 19.96 0.05
CA ILE A 95 -5.64 21.27 -0.39
C ILE A 95 -5.40 22.34 0.68
N TYR A 96 -5.53 21.97 1.95
CA TYR A 96 -5.59 22.92 3.06
C TYR A 96 -4.37 22.86 4.00
N ASN A 97 -3.47 21.89 3.81
CA ASN A 97 -2.36 21.65 4.71
C ASN A 97 -1.17 21.00 3.98
N THR A 98 -0.01 20.97 4.63
CA THR A 98 1.22 20.35 4.13
C THR A 98 1.78 19.34 5.14
N SER A 99 2.61 18.43 4.65
CA SER A 99 3.38 17.49 5.47
C SER A 99 4.85 17.49 5.06
N ALA A 100 5.72 16.90 5.87
CA ALA A 100 7.15 16.78 5.62
C ALA A 100 7.55 15.29 5.56
N PRO A 101 7.09 14.54 4.54
CA PRO A 101 7.17 13.08 4.53
C PRO A 101 8.62 12.58 4.47
N ARG A 102 9.46 13.20 3.63
CA ARG A 102 10.90 12.87 3.55
C ARG A 102 11.62 13.10 4.89
N THR A 103 11.36 14.21 5.55
CA THR A 103 11.90 14.51 6.88
C THR A 103 11.37 13.56 7.95
N ALA A 104 10.12 13.13 7.86
CA ALA A 104 9.58 12.12 8.77
C ALA A 104 10.33 10.79 8.63
N LEU A 105 10.66 10.35 7.42
CA LEU A 105 11.47 9.15 7.17
C LEU A 105 12.93 9.31 7.62
N GLU A 106 13.55 10.47 7.41
CA GLU A 106 14.88 10.79 7.96
C GLU A 106 14.91 10.60 9.47
N HIS A 107 13.97 11.24 10.16
CA HIS A 107 13.86 11.14 11.61
C HIS A 107 13.48 9.71 12.08
N ALA A 108 12.80 8.91 11.25
CA ALA A 108 12.53 7.49 11.54
C ALA A 108 13.81 6.65 11.52
N THR A 109 14.68 6.92 10.55
CA THR A 109 15.90 6.15 10.33
C THR A 109 17.11 6.67 11.10
N GLU A 110 17.04 7.86 11.68
CA GLU A 110 18.14 8.45 12.45
C GLU A 110 18.62 7.56 13.61
N GLY A 111 19.93 7.33 13.65
CA GLY A 111 20.61 6.50 14.66
C GLY A 111 20.39 4.98 14.50
N THR A 112 19.62 4.54 13.49
CA THR A 112 19.38 3.10 13.23
C THR A 112 20.46 2.48 12.33
N GLY A 113 21.08 3.29 11.47
CA GLY A 113 21.94 2.82 10.37
C GLY A 113 21.17 2.30 9.15
N LEU A 114 19.84 2.49 9.07
CA LEU A 114 18.99 2.12 7.94
C LEU A 114 18.76 3.28 6.94
N ALA A 115 19.28 4.47 7.25
CA ALA A 115 19.06 5.67 6.42
C ALA A 115 19.61 5.47 5.01
N ASP A 116 20.81 4.89 4.89
CA ASP A 116 21.47 4.63 3.61
C ASP A 116 20.72 3.57 2.77
N ASP A 117 19.90 2.73 3.40
CA ASP A 117 19.07 1.74 2.70
C ASP A 117 17.71 2.32 2.28
N LEU A 118 17.06 3.10 3.15
CA LEU A 118 15.65 3.49 2.97
C LEU A 118 15.46 4.86 2.31
N LEU A 119 16.35 5.82 2.55
CA LEU A 119 16.23 7.15 1.95
C LEU A 119 16.41 7.14 0.42
N PRO A 120 17.32 6.33 -0.17
CA PRO A 120 17.39 6.21 -1.63
C PRO A 120 16.13 5.62 -2.25
N LEU A 121 15.46 4.67 -1.58
CA LEU A 121 14.18 4.10 -2.05
C LEU A 121 13.09 5.18 -2.15
N TRP A 122 13.03 6.08 -1.15
CA TRP A 122 12.14 7.24 -1.21
C TRP A 122 12.44 8.12 -2.41
N ASP A 123 13.70 8.51 -2.57
CA ASP A 123 14.11 9.46 -3.62
C ASP A 123 13.87 8.86 -5.02
N GLU A 124 14.10 7.55 -5.18
CA GLU A 124 13.78 6.81 -6.39
C GLU A 124 12.28 6.81 -6.69
N LEU A 125 11.45 6.47 -5.69
CA LEU A 125 10.00 6.41 -5.83
C LEU A 125 9.41 7.77 -6.23
N GLU A 126 9.81 8.84 -5.55
CA GLU A 126 9.33 10.20 -5.84
C GLU A 126 9.73 10.67 -7.24
N SER A 127 10.93 10.30 -7.70
CA SER A 127 11.38 10.65 -9.06
C SER A 127 10.67 9.89 -10.17
N ALA A 128 10.15 8.69 -9.86
CA ALA A 128 9.57 7.74 -10.83
C ALA A 128 10.45 7.47 -12.08
N ALA A 129 11.77 7.60 -11.93
CA ALA A 129 12.72 7.51 -13.04
C ALA A 129 12.98 6.06 -13.50
N THR A 130 12.97 5.10 -12.56
CA THR A 130 13.19 3.67 -12.83
C THR A 130 11.88 2.97 -13.22
N ILE A 131 11.99 1.77 -13.81
CA ILE A 131 10.80 0.97 -14.10
C ILE A 131 10.18 0.46 -12.79
N GLU A 132 11.01 0.04 -11.84
CA GLU A 132 10.63 -0.44 -10.51
C GLU A 132 9.83 0.62 -9.73
N ALA A 133 10.27 1.90 -9.73
CA ALA A 133 9.51 2.98 -9.09
C ALA A 133 8.14 3.22 -9.75
N ARG A 134 8.06 3.15 -11.09
CA ARG A 134 6.77 3.29 -11.79
C ARG A 134 5.84 2.11 -11.50
N LEU A 135 6.38 0.89 -11.45
CA LEU A 135 5.62 -0.30 -11.07
C LEU A 135 5.16 -0.22 -9.61
N ALA A 136 5.98 0.29 -8.70
CA ALA A 136 5.61 0.48 -7.30
C ALA A 136 4.49 1.52 -7.12
N GLN A 137 4.52 2.63 -7.89
CA GLN A 137 3.43 3.60 -7.92
C GLN A 137 2.15 3.02 -8.53
N ASP A 138 2.27 2.20 -9.58
CA ASP A 138 1.11 1.47 -10.11
C ASP A 138 0.57 0.44 -9.10
N ALA A 139 1.44 -0.20 -8.31
CA ALA A 139 1.02 -1.14 -7.27
C ALA A 139 0.19 -0.46 -6.17
N ASP A 140 0.61 0.72 -5.68
CA ASP A 140 -0.19 1.53 -4.73
C ASP A 140 -1.57 1.87 -5.32
N GLN A 141 -1.60 2.28 -6.60
CA GLN A 141 -2.86 2.54 -7.29
C GLN A 141 -3.74 1.30 -7.47
N ILE A 142 -3.15 0.16 -7.81
CA ILE A 142 -3.88 -1.09 -8.03
C ILE A 142 -4.47 -1.62 -6.73
N ASP A 143 -3.78 -1.44 -5.61
CA ASP A 143 -4.31 -1.80 -4.30
C ASP A 143 -5.61 -1.05 -3.98
N LEU A 144 -5.63 0.27 -4.20
CA LEU A 144 -6.85 1.07 -4.12
C LEU A 144 -7.93 0.58 -5.11
N ILE A 145 -7.55 0.25 -6.35
CA ILE A 145 -8.47 -0.25 -7.38
C ILE A 145 -9.14 -1.58 -6.96
N LEU A 146 -8.38 -2.51 -6.36
CA LEU A 146 -8.92 -3.77 -5.83
C LEU A 146 -9.97 -3.51 -4.75
N ASN A 147 -9.69 -2.61 -3.81
CA ASN A 147 -10.65 -2.26 -2.78
C ASN A 147 -11.89 -1.57 -3.36
N LEU A 148 -11.72 -0.64 -4.30
CA LEU A 148 -12.83 0.03 -4.98
C LEU A 148 -13.69 -0.97 -5.77
N LYS A 149 -13.07 -1.96 -6.42
CA LYS A 149 -13.80 -3.02 -7.12
C LYS A 149 -14.61 -3.87 -6.14
N GLN A 150 -14.04 -4.25 -5.00
CA GLN A 150 -14.76 -4.97 -3.96
C GLN A 150 -15.95 -4.16 -3.43
N GLU A 151 -15.75 -2.87 -3.11
CA GLU A 151 -16.83 -1.99 -2.66
C GLU A 151 -17.92 -1.83 -3.73
N LEU A 152 -17.55 -1.76 -5.01
CA LEU A 152 -18.49 -1.72 -6.12
C LEU A 152 -19.33 -2.99 -6.22
N ASP A 153 -18.70 -4.17 -6.09
CA ASP A 153 -19.40 -5.47 -6.11
C ASP A 153 -20.35 -5.64 -4.91
N LEU A 154 -20.00 -5.06 -3.76
CA LEU A 154 -20.85 -5.00 -2.57
C LEU A 154 -21.96 -3.94 -2.69
N GLY A 155 -22.04 -3.20 -3.80
CA GLY A 155 -23.10 -2.26 -4.12
C GLY A 155 -22.84 -0.80 -3.76
N ASN A 156 -21.62 -0.44 -3.35
CA ASN A 156 -21.27 0.97 -3.16
C ASN A 156 -21.12 1.68 -4.51
N ARG A 157 -22.21 2.34 -4.94
CA ARG A 157 -22.26 3.10 -6.19
C ARG A 157 -21.20 4.22 -6.31
N TYR A 158 -20.68 4.75 -5.20
CA TYR A 158 -19.67 5.82 -5.24
C TYR A 158 -18.30 5.28 -5.65
N ALA A 159 -18.03 3.99 -5.42
CA ALA A 159 -16.78 3.34 -5.79
C ALA A 159 -16.54 3.38 -7.30
N ALA A 160 -17.59 3.31 -8.13
CA ALA A 160 -17.48 3.40 -9.59
C ALA A 160 -16.81 4.69 -10.06
N LYS A 161 -17.19 5.84 -9.48
CA LYS A 161 -16.61 7.14 -9.82
C LYS A 161 -15.12 7.21 -9.46
N TRP A 162 -14.76 6.64 -8.30
CA TRP A 162 -13.38 6.61 -7.84
C TRP A 162 -12.53 5.66 -8.70
N LEU A 163 -13.09 4.52 -9.08
CA LEU A 163 -12.45 3.51 -9.92
C LEU A 163 -12.08 4.07 -11.29
N GLU A 164 -13.00 4.83 -11.92
CA GLU A 164 -12.73 5.52 -13.19
C GLU A 164 -11.55 6.49 -13.08
N CYS A 165 -11.50 7.31 -12.03
CA CYS A 165 -10.37 8.21 -11.76
C CYS A 165 -9.08 7.45 -11.48
N ALA A 166 -9.14 6.36 -10.73
CA ALA A 166 -7.96 5.59 -10.31
C ALA A 166 -7.29 4.89 -11.50
N LEU A 167 -8.06 4.31 -12.41
CA LEU A 167 -7.55 3.65 -13.62
C LEU A 167 -6.73 4.59 -14.52
N GLN A 168 -7.08 5.88 -14.56
CA GLN A 168 -6.35 6.88 -15.36
C GLN A 168 -4.97 7.24 -14.80
N ARG A 169 -4.68 6.88 -13.53
CA ARG A 169 -3.41 7.22 -12.85
C ARG A 169 -2.29 6.23 -13.15
N LEU A 170 -2.60 5.11 -13.81
CA LEU A 170 -1.64 4.05 -14.09
C LEU A 170 -0.66 4.45 -15.19
N ARG A 171 0.63 4.17 -14.93
CA ARG A 171 1.77 4.65 -15.71
C ARG A 171 2.28 3.63 -16.69
N THR A 172 2.35 2.36 -16.29
CA THR A 172 2.95 1.26 -17.06
C THR A 172 1.93 0.51 -17.90
N ALA A 173 2.39 -0.24 -18.90
CA ALA A 173 1.51 -1.06 -19.73
C ALA A 173 0.94 -2.24 -18.91
N GLU A 174 1.81 -2.88 -18.13
CA GLU A 174 1.52 -3.99 -17.23
C GLU A 174 0.50 -3.58 -16.16
N GLY A 175 0.71 -2.42 -15.54
CA GLY A 175 -0.22 -1.85 -14.55
C GLY A 175 -1.60 -1.60 -15.15
N ARG A 176 -1.67 -1.02 -16.35
CA ARG A 176 -2.95 -0.80 -17.06
C ARG A 176 -3.64 -2.10 -17.45
N GLU A 177 -2.91 -3.06 -17.98
CA GLU A 177 -3.46 -4.37 -18.34
C GLU A 177 -4.07 -5.08 -17.13
N LEU A 178 -3.30 -5.17 -16.04
CA LEU A 178 -3.74 -5.82 -14.81
C LEU A 178 -4.94 -5.09 -14.19
N ALA A 179 -4.90 -3.77 -14.09
CA ALA A 179 -5.97 -3.01 -13.46
C ALA A 179 -7.28 -3.03 -14.26
N ASN A 180 -7.23 -2.98 -15.59
CA ASN A 180 -8.43 -3.13 -16.42
C ASN A 180 -9.05 -4.52 -16.28
N THR A 181 -8.20 -5.55 -16.14
CA THR A 181 -8.67 -6.92 -15.85
C THR A 181 -9.33 -6.99 -14.48
N ILE A 182 -8.70 -6.41 -13.44
CA ILE A 182 -9.28 -6.33 -12.09
C ILE A 182 -10.63 -5.61 -12.10
N ALA A 183 -10.74 -4.49 -12.80
CA ALA A 183 -11.97 -3.69 -12.86
C ALA A 183 -13.18 -4.45 -13.43
N THR A 184 -12.95 -5.54 -14.16
CA THR A 184 -13.99 -6.38 -14.77
C THR A 184 -14.12 -7.77 -14.13
N THR A 185 -13.25 -8.12 -13.18
CA THR A 185 -13.26 -9.42 -12.48
C THR A 185 -14.09 -9.33 -11.20
N ASP A 186 -15.00 -10.28 -10.96
CA ASP A 186 -15.76 -10.31 -9.69
C ASP A 186 -14.82 -10.70 -8.54
N HIS A 187 -14.87 -9.94 -7.43
CA HIS A 187 -13.93 -10.15 -6.31
C HIS A 187 -14.08 -11.52 -5.63
N THR A 188 -15.18 -12.24 -5.84
CA THR A 188 -15.43 -13.56 -5.26
C THR A 188 -14.96 -14.72 -6.14
N ASP A 189 -14.70 -14.48 -7.43
CA ASP A 189 -14.44 -15.54 -8.41
C ASP A 189 -13.30 -16.47 -7.99
N TRP A 190 -12.24 -15.93 -7.37
CA TRP A 190 -11.04 -16.69 -7.00
C TRP A 190 -11.33 -17.85 -6.03
N TRP A 191 -12.33 -17.71 -5.15
CA TRP A 191 -12.73 -18.77 -4.20
C TRP A 191 -14.07 -19.41 -4.55
N PHE A 192 -14.91 -18.73 -5.33
CA PHE A 192 -16.25 -19.20 -5.65
C PHE A 192 -16.30 -20.12 -6.88
N ILE A 193 -15.58 -19.76 -7.96
CA ILE A 193 -15.55 -20.56 -9.21
C ILE A 193 -14.64 -21.78 -9.07
N GLY A 194 -13.60 -21.70 -8.26
CA GLY A 194 -12.57 -22.75 -8.13
C GLY A 194 -13.13 -24.15 -7.80
N PRO A 195 -13.97 -24.31 -6.75
CA PRO A 195 -14.60 -25.60 -6.45
C PRO A 195 -15.66 -25.97 -7.49
N ASP A 196 -15.68 -27.23 -7.94
CA ASP A 196 -16.81 -27.77 -8.71
C ASP A 196 -18.13 -27.53 -7.94
N ARG A 197 -19.20 -27.20 -8.65
CA ARG A 197 -20.56 -27.00 -8.11
C ARG A 197 -20.96 -28.10 -7.11
N SER A 198 -20.57 -29.33 -7.40
CA SER A 198 -20.87 -30.48 -6.54
C SER A 198 -20.17 -30.45 -5.17
N TRP A 199 -19.15 -29.62 -4.97
CA TRP A 199 -18.49 -29.35 -3.68
C TRP A 199 -19.38 -28.51 -2.77
N TRP A 200 -20.07 -27.50 -3.33
CA TRP A 200 -21.01 -26.65 -2.59
C TRP A 200 -22.26 -27.42 -2.16
N GLU A 201 -22.69 -28.39 -2.96
CA GLU A 201 -23.83 -29.27 -2.65
C GLU A 201 -23.50 -30.32 -1.59
N ARG A 202 -22.23 -30.74 -1.48
CA ARG A 202 -21.76 -31.77 -0.55
C ARG A 202 -20.93 -31.14 0.55
N LYS A 203 -21.50 -30.78 1.71
CA LYS A 203 -20.81 -30.30 2.96
C LYS A 203 -19.26 -30.42 2.94
N ASN A 204 -18.57 -29.50 2.26
CA ASN A 204 -17.12 -29.43 2.09
C ASN A 204 -16.45 -30.65 1.41
N GLY A 205 -17.04 -31.22 0.37
CA GLY A 205 -16.45 -32.30 -0.42
C GLY A 205 -16.34 -33.65 0.27
N LYS A 206 -17.01 -33.90 1.40
CA LYS A 206 -17.06 -35.25 1.98
C LYS A 206 -17.77 -36.20 1.01
N GLY A 207 -16.98 -37.01 0.30
CA GLY A 207 -17.47 -38.15 -0.46
C GLY A 207 -18.29 -39.05 0.47
N LYS A 208 -19.41 -39.58 -0.02
CA LYS A 208 -20.02 -40.74 0.61
C LYS A 208 -18.96 -41.86 0.51
N HIS A 209 -18.23 -42.12 1.59
CA HIS A 209 -17.54 -43.40 1.71
C HIS A 209 -18.62 -44.48 1.66
N LYS A 210 -18.71 -45.16 0.52
CA LYS A 210 -19.38 -46.43 0.31
C LYS A 210 -18.47 -47.30 -0.55
#